data_AF-A0A564S9A1-F1
#
_entry.id   AF-A0A564S9A1-F1
#
_cell.length_a   1.000
_cell.length_b   1.000
_cell.length_c   1.000
_cell.angle_alpha   90.00
_cell.angle_beta   90.00
_cell.angle_gamma   90.00
#
_symmetry.space_group_name_H-M   'P 1'
#
loop_
_entity.id
_entity.type
_entity.pdbx_description
1 polymer ?
#
loop_
_entity_poly.entity_id
_entity_poly.type
_entity_poly.pdbx_seq_one_letter_code
_entity_poly.pdbx_strand_id
1 'polypeptide(L)' 'MREKMKKLLLKANMANVLGAFALLITVVSANRSCVFIFHQPEAPDELKQLRKF' A
#
# COMPACT_ATOMS: atom_id res chain seq x y z
N MET A 1 -10.53 21.01 3.74
CA MET A 1 -10.34 19.53 3.67
C MET A 1 -9.77 18.94 4.96
N ARG A 2 -8.70 19.52 5.53
CA ARG A 2 -8.02 19.05 6.76
C ARG A 2 -8.96 18.76 7.95
N GLU A 3 -9.89 19.67 8.25
CA GLU A 3 -10.82 19.51 9.39
C GLU A 3 -11.87 18.40 9.20
N LYS A 4 -12.28 18.14 7.95
CA LYS A 4 -13.20 17.03 7.64
C LYS A 4 -12.51 15.68 7.84
N MET A 5 -11.23 15.59 7.46
CA MET A 5 -10.41 14.39 7.60
C MET A 5 -10.13 14.05 9.07
N LYS A 6 -9.85 15.05 9.91
CA LYS A 6 -9.73 14.87 11.37
C LYS A 6 -11.02 14.34 12.01
N LYS A 7 -12.19 14.86 11.61
CA LYS A 7 -13.50 14.37 12.09
C LYS A 7 -13.77 12.91 11.67
N LEU A 8 -13.36 12.54 10.46
CA LEU A 8 -13.47 11.16 9.97
C LEU A 8 -12.57 10.21 10.78
N LEU A 9 -11.33 10.61 11.07
CA LEU A 9 -10.41 9.84 11.91
C LEU A 9 -10.92 9.70 13.35
N LEU A 10 -11.49 10.76 13.94
CA LEU A 10 -12.10 10.73 15.27
C LEU A 10 -13.36 9.84 15.36
N LYS A 11 -14.09 9.67 14.25
CA LYS A 11 -15.29 8.80 14.17
C LYS A 11 -14.96 7.36 13.75
N ALA A 12 -13.74 7.10 13.27
CA ALA A 12 -13.34 5.79 12.81
C ALA A 12 -13.02 4.91 14.02
N ASN A 13 -13.87 3.92 14.28
CA ASN A 13 -13.55 2.86 15.24
C ASN A 13 -12.38 2.04 14.68
N MET A 14 -11.36 1.80 15.51
CA MET A 14 -10.17 1.00 15.16
C MET A 14 -10.53 -0.36 14.56
N ALA A 15 -11.58 -1.02 15.05
CA ALA A 15 -12.05 -2.29 14.49
C ALA A 15 -12.52 -2.16 13.02
N ASN A 16 -13.24 -1.08 12.70
CA ASN A 16 -13.71 -0.82 11.34
C ASN A 16 -12.54 -0.44 10.41
N VAL A 17 -11.55 0.28 10.93
CA VAL A 17 -10.32 0.60 10.18
C VAL A 17 -9.55 -0.68 9.85
N LEU A 18 -9.35 -1.56 10.84
CA LEU A 18 -8.67 -2.84 10.63
C LEU A 18 -9.45 -3.73 9.66
N GLY A 19 -10.78 -3.80 9.78
CA GLY A 19 -11.62 -4.58 8.87
C GLY A 19 -11.55 -4.08 7.43
N ALA A 20 -11.64 -2.76 7.22
CA ALA A 20 -11.48 -2.15 5.90
C ALA A 20 -10.08 -2.40 5.32
N PHE A 21 -9.04 -2.33 6.17
CA PHE A 21 -7.66 -2.60 5.76
C PHE A 21 -7.45 -4.08 5.37
N ALA A 22 -7.99 -5.02 6.15
CA ALA A 22 -7.93 -6.44 5.84
C ALA A 22 -8.66 -6.78 4.52
N LEU A 23 -9.81 -6.15 4.27
CA LEU A 23 -10.53 -6.30 3.01
C LEU A 23 -9.71 -5.77 1.83
N LEU A 24 -9.06 -4.61 1.99
CA LEU A 24 -8.21 -4.01 0.96
C LEU A 24 -7.03 -4.93 0.61
N ILE A 25 -6.32 -5.47 1.61
CA ILE A 25 -5.23 -6.43 1.40
C ILE A 25 -5.75 -7.68 0.70
N THR A 26 -6.90 -8.22 1.10
CA THR A 26 -7.50 -9.41 0.49
C THR A 26 -7.84 -9.18 -0.97
N VAL A 27 -8.43 -8.03 -1.31
CA VAL A 27 -8.74 -7.65 -2.70
C VAL A 27 -7.46 -7.56 -3.53
N VAL A 28 -6.42 -6.91 -3.01
CA VAL A 28 -5.11 -6.85 -3.70
C VAL A 28 -4.52 -8.26 -3.86
N SER A 29 -4.62 -9.11 -2.84
CA SER A 29 -4.08 -10.46 -2.87
C SER A 29 -4.83 -11.41 -3.81
N ALA A 30 -6.15 -11.26 -3.92
CA ALA A 30 -6.97 -12.10 -4.79
C ALA A 30 -6.88 -11.68 -6.26
N ASN A 31 -6.73 -10.38 -6.52
CA ASN A 31 -6.70 -9.83 -7.89
C ASN A 31 -5.28 -9.65 -8.44
N ARG A 32 -4.24 -9.88 -7.64
CA ARG A 32 -2.88 -9.81 -8.16
C ARG A 32 -2.57 -11.01 -9.07
N SER A 33 -2.52 -10.80 -10.37
CA SER A 33 -1.66 -11.61 -11.24
C SER A 33 -0.21 -11.27 -10.87
N CYS A 34 0.57 -12.25 -10.38
CA CYS A 34 2.01 -12.17 -10.08
C CYS A 34 2.56 -10.73 -9.90
N VAL A 35 2.43 -10.14 -8.69
CA VAL A 35 3.05 -8.84 -8.42
C VAL A 35 4.56 -9.01 -8.52
N PHE A 36 5.12 -8.62 -9.66
CA PHE A 36 6.54 -8.79 -9.98
C PHE A 36 7.45 -8.17 -8.92
N ILE A 37 6.99 -7.12 -8.23
CA ILE A 37 7.69 -6.45 -7.13
C ILE A 37 8.03 -7.43 -5.97
N PHE A 38 7.20 -8.43 -5.68
CA PHE A 38 7.46 -9.38 -4.60
C PHE A 38 8.44 -10.49 -4.96
N HIS A 39 8.68 -10.71 -6.25
CA HIS A 39 9.62 -11.72 -6.76
C HIS A 39 10.80 -11.09 -7.51
N GLN A 40 10.94 -9.76 -7.42
CA GLN A 40 12.02 -9.05 -8.07
C GLN A 40 13.33 -9.49 -7.39
N PRO A 41 14.32 -10.01 -8.14
CA PRO A 41 15.66 -10.21 -7.59
C PRO A 41 16.23 -8.85 -7.17
N GLU A 42 17.26 -8.89 -6.32
CA GLU A 42 17.97 -7.69 -5.91
C GLU A 42 18.41 -6.90 -7.15
N ALA A 43 18.15 -5.59 -7.13
CA ALA A 43 18.41 -4.73 -8.28
C ALA A 43 19.92 -4.65 -8.52
N PRO A 44 20.42 -4.95 -9.74
CA PRO A 44 21.84 -4.89 -10.04
C PRO A 44 22.41 -3.49 -9.80
N ASP A 45 23.65 -3.41 -9.32
CA ASP A 45 24.32 -2.17 -8.92
C ASP A 45 24.44 -1.17 -10.08
N GLU A 46 24.53 -1.67 -11.31
CA GLU A 46 24.60 -0.88 -12.54
C GLU A 46 23.35 -0.03 -12.75
N LEU A 47 22.18 -0.45 -12.25
CA LEU A 47 20.94 0.34 -12.34
C LEU A 47 21.03 1.65 -11.54
N LYS A 48 21.92 1.74 -10.55
CA LYS A 48 22.14 2.99 -9.80
C LYS A 48 22.67 4.11 -10.72
N GLN A 49 23.36 3.76 -11.81
CA GLN A 49 23.88 4.72 -12.79
C GLN A 49 22.77 5.37 -13.63
N LEU A 50 21.61 4.72 -13.74
CA LEU A 50 20.45 5.22 -14.50
C LEU A 50 19.51 6.08 -13.64
N ARG A 51 19.75 6.18 -12.32
CA ARG A 51 18.97 7.04 -11.44
C ARG A 51 19.27 8.51 -11.76
N LYS A 52 18.27 9.25 -12.26
CA LYS A 52 18.36 10.71 -12.28
C LYS A 52 18.32 11.22 -10.84
N PHE A 53 19.40 11.86 -10.41
CA PHE A 53 19.49 12.57 -9.12
C PHE A 53 18.46 13.69 -9.04
#